data_AF-A0A7I9YTM9-F1
#
_entry.id   AF-A0A7I9YTM9-F1
#
_cell.length_a   1.000
_cell.length_b   1.000
_cell.length_c   1.000
_cell.angle_alpha   90.00
_cell.angle_beta   90.00
_cell.angle_gamma   90.00
#
_symmetry.space_group_name_H-M   'P 1'
#
loop_
_entity.id
_entity.type
_entity.pdbx_description
1 polymer ?
#
loop_
_entity_poly.entity_id
_entity_poly.type
_entity_poly.pdbx_seq_one_letter_code
_entity_poly.pdbx_strand_id
1 'polypeptide(L)' 'MAPTGKYVEFDVREIVELRDGLVSRIRLVVDMADVMRQLGMLPAPGSRGEQAMAVVQRLQMKVLRRRR' A
#
# COMPACT_ATOMS: atom_id res chain seq x y z
N MET A 1 -7.02 4.14 -12.78
CA MET A 1 -7.57 2.87 -12.22
C MET A 1 -9.06 2.88 -12.47
N ALA A 2 -9.66 1.75 -12.87
CA ALA A 2 -11.11 1.68 -13.07
C ALA A 2 -11.83 1.50 -11.72
N PRO A 3 -13.00 2.13 -11.49
CA PRO A 3 -13.80 1.88 -10.30
C PRO A 3 -14.17 0.40 -10.18
N THR A 4 -13.91 -0.21 -9.03
CA THR A 4 -14.15 -1.66 -8.80
C THR A 4 -15.54 -1.96 -8.26
N GLY A 5 -16.28 -0.94 -7.80
CA GLY A 5 -17.58 -1.10 -7.12
C GLY A 5 -17.50 -1.74 -5.73
N LYS A 6 -16.29 -2.01 -5.22
CA LYS A 6 -16.07 -2.61 -3.90
C LYS A 6 -16.00 -1.54 -2.82
N TYR A 7 -16.57 -1.86 -1.66
CA TYR A 7 -16.35 -1.07 -0.44
C TYR A 7 -14.96 -1.36 0.12
N VAL A 8 -14.38 -0.34 0.74
CA VAL A 8 -13.11 -0.45 1.47
C VAL A 8 -13.29 0.09 2.88
N GLU A 9 -12.67 -0.57 3.85
CA GLU A 9 -12.61 -0.16 5.24
C GLU A 9 -11.15 -0.11 5.66
N PHE A 10 -10.70 0.99 6.27
CA PHE A 10 -9.31 1.13 6.69
C PHE A 10 -9.17 2.11 7.85
N ASP A 11 -8.22 1.82 8.73
CA ASP A 11 -7.82 2.75 9.77
C ASP A 11 -6.88 3.82 9.22
N VAL A 12 -7.09 5.05 9.71
CA VAL A 12 -6.23 6.19 9.41
C VAL A 12 -5.63 6.71 10.70
N ARG A 13 -4.30 6.85 10.72
CA ARG A 13 -3.63 7.71 11.70
C ARG A 13 -3.25 9.01 11.02
N GLU A 14 -3.71 10.11 11.57
CA GLU A 14 -3.48 11.43 11.03
C GLU A 14 -2.65 12.28 11.99
N ILE A 15 -1.69 13.02 11.44
CA ILE A 15 -0.99 14.09 12.12
C ILE A 15 -1.30 15.38 11.37
N VAL A 16 -2.01 16.29 12.04
CA VAL A 16 -2.38 17.60 11.52
C VAL A 16 -1.48 18.66 12.14
N GLU A 17 -0.84 19.46 11.29
CA GLU A 17 -0.06 20.62 11.71
C GLU A 17 -0.89 21.88 11.50
N LEU A 18 -1.20 22.59 12.58
CA LEU A 18 -1.94 23.85 12.57
C LEU A 18 -0.97 25.03 12.62
N ARG A 19 -1.25 26.08 11.84
CA ARG A 19 -0.56 27.38 11.87
C ARG A 19 -1.60 28.48 11.75
N ASP A 20 -1.56 29.46 12.65
CA ASP A 20 -2.51 30.57 12.70
C ASP A 20 -3.98 30.12 12.74
N GLY A 21 -4.25 29.01 13.44
CA GLY A 21 -5.59 28.41 13.56
C GLY A 21 -6.06 27.61 12.35
N LEU A 22 -5.25 27.49 11.29
CA LEU A 22 -5.59 26.78 10.06
C LEU A 22 -4.70 25.54 9.85
N VAL A 23 -5.22 24.54 9.14
CA VAL A 23 -4.45 23.37 8.73
C VAL A 23 -3.39 23.78 7.71
N SER A 24 -2.13 23.58 8.06
CA SER A 24 -0.98 23.90 7.22
C SER A 24 -0.34 22.66 6.57
N ARG A 25 -0.47 21.49 7.21
CA ARG A 25 0.01 20.20 6.68
C ARG A 25 -0.76 19.06 7.33
N ILE A 26 -1.01 18.01 6.54
CA ILE A 26 -1.56 16.74 7.00
C ILE A 26 -0.60 15.63 6.60
N ARG A 27 -0.37 14.68 7.50
CA ARG A 27 0.26 13.39 7.20
C ARG A 27 -0.70 12.28 7.59
N LEU A 28 -1.06 11.46 6.60
CA LEU A 28 -1.90 10.28 6.79
C LEU A 28 -1.02 9.02 6.74
N VAL A 29 -1.24 8.12 7.68
CA VAL A 29 -0.65 6.79 7.70
C VAL A 29 -1.80 5.79 7.58
N VAL A 30 -1.82 5.09 6.46
CA VAL A 30 -2.84 4.09 6.09
C VAL A 30 -2.14 2.84 5.58
N ASP A 31 -2.64 1.66 5.93
CA ASP A 31 -2.19 0.42 5.30
C ASP A 31 -2.75 0.32 3.87
N MET A 32 -2.03 0.90 2.92
CA MET A 32 -2.41 0.83 1.52
C MET A 32 -2.33 -0.58 0.93
N ALA A 33 -1.55 -1.49 1.52
CA ALA A 33 -1.51 -2.86 1.02
C ALA A 33 -2.85 -3.56 1.31
N ASP A 34 -3.42 -3.34 2.48
CA ASP A 34 -4.75 -3.86 2.82
C ASP A 34 -5.85 -3.27 1.92
N VAL A 35 -5.87 -1.96 1.72
CA VAL A 35 -6.80 -1.30 0.78
C VAL A 35 -6.72 -1.93 -0.62
N MET A 36 -5.51 -2.18 -1.12
CA MET A 36 -5.32 -2.78 -2.44
C MET A 36 -5.76 -4.25 -2.51
N ARG A 37 -5.70 -5.00 -1.39
CA ARG A 37 -6.28 -6.35 -1.30
C ARG A 37 -7.80 -6.30 -1.34
N GLN A 38 -8.43 -5.38 -0.61
CA GLN A 38 -9.89 -5.20 -0.64
C GLN A 38 -10.39 -4.84 -2.05
N LEU A 39 -9.63 -4.01 -2.78
CA LEU A 39 -9.89 -3.71 -4.18
C LEU A 39 -9.67 -4.92 -5.11
N GLY A 40 -8.99 -5.97 -4.66
CA GLY A 40 -8.69 -7.20 -5.41
C GLY A 40 -7.45 -7.11 -6.29
N MET A 41 -6.55 -6.17 -5.98
CA MET A 41 -5.35 -5.91 -6.77
C MET A 41 -4.11 -6.62 -6.23
N LEU A 42 -4.09 -6.87 -4.93
CA LEU A 42 -3.07 -7.67 -4.28
C LEU A 42 -3.62 -9.03 -3.87
N PRO A 43 -2.80 -10.08 -3.92
CA PRO A 43 -3.20 -11.39 -3.45
C PRO A 43 -3.46 -11.38 -1.94
N ALA A 44 -4.32 -12.29 -1.51
CA ALA A 44 -4.61 -12.47 -0.09
C ALA A 44 -3.34 -12.87 0.69
N PRO A 45 -3.22 -12.45 1.97
CA PRO A 45 -2.08 -12.83 2.80
C PRO A 45 -1.98 -14.35 2.95
N GLY A 46 -0.76 -14.88 2.91
CA GLY A 46 -0.47 -16.31 2.97
C GLY A 46 -0.82 -17.10 1.71
N SER A 47 -1.45 -16.48 0.70
CA SER A 47 -1.87 -17.19 -0.51
C SER A 47 -0.68 -17.57 -1.40
N ARG A 48 -0.88 -18.57 -2.27
CA ARG A 48 0.12 -18.96 -3.28
C ARG A 48 0.49 -17.79 -4.21
N GLY A 49 -0.46 -16.90 -4.49
CA GLY A 49 -0.23 -15.70 -5.29
C GLY A 49 0.74 -14.72 -4.60
N GLU A 50 0.60 -14.53 -3.28
CA GLU A 50 1.53 -13.70 -2.51
C GLU A 50 2.93 -14.29 -2.49
N GLN A 51 3.03 -15.60 -2.26
CA GLN A 51 4.32 -16.30 -2.27
C GLN A 51 5.03 -16.18 -3.62
N ALA A 52 4.31 -16.35 -4.73
CA ALA A 52 4.86 -16.18 -6.07
C ALA A 52 5.35 -14.74 -6.31
N MET A 53 4.54 -13.74 -5.92
CA MET A 53 4.92 -12.33 -6.03
C MET A 53 6.18 -12.01 -5.21
N ALA A 54 6.31 -12.56 -4.00
CA ALA A 54 7.49 -12.39 -3.17
C ALA A 54 8.76 -13.00 -3.80
N VAL A 55 8.65 -14.16 -4.46
CA VAL A 55 9.77 -14.75 -5.21
C VAL A 55 10.20 -13.83 -6.36
N VAL A 56 9.25 -13.31 -7.13
CA VAL A 56 9.53 -12.36 -8.23
C VAL A 56 10.25 -11.11 -7.71
N GLN A 57 9.74 -10.49 -6.64
CA GLN A 57 10.38 -9.31 -6.03
C GLN A 57 11.82 -9.61 -5.58
N ARG A 58 12.07 -10.76 -4.94
CA ARG A 58 13.43 -11.16 -4.53
C ARG A 58 14.37 -11.33 -5.73
N LEU A 59 13.87 -11.89 -6.84
CA LEU A 59 14.66 -12.02 -8.07
C LEU A 59 14.98 -10.65 -8.69
N GLN A 60 14.00 -9.75 -8.78
CA GLN A 60 14.22 -8.38 -9.26
C GLN A 60 15.28 -7.66 -8.43
N MET A 61 15.20 -7.75 -7.10
CA MET A 61 16.19 -7.14 -6.21
C MET A 61 17.59 -7.71 -6.39
N LYS A 62 17.73 -9.03 -6.63
CA LYS A 62 19.02 -9.65 -6.95
C LYS A 62 19.60 -9.10 -8.27
N VAL A 63 18.76 -8.92 -9.29
CA VAL A 63 19.17 -8.36 -10.58
C VAL A 63 19.59 -6.89 -10.43
N LEU A 64 18.78 -6.08 -9.75
CA LEU A 64 19.07 -4.67 -9.48
C LEU A 64 20.39 -4.48 -8.72
N ARG A 65 20.65 -5.32 -7.71
CA ARG A 65 21.92 -5.30 -6.96
C ARG A 65 23.13 -5.69 -7.78
N ARG A 66 22.98 -6.55 -8.80
CA ARG A 66 24.06 -6.93 -9.73
C ARG A 66 24.34 -5.87 -10.80
N ARG A 67 23.41 -4.93 -11.00
CA ARG A 67 23.53 -3.83 -11.96
C ARG A 67 24.06 -2.53 -11.32
N ARG A 68 24.27 -2.52 -10.01
CA ARG A 68 24.99 -1.48 -9.28
C ARG A 68 26.41 -1.95 -9.01
#